data_AF-A0A9D9W914-F1
#
_entry.id   AF-A0A9D9W914-F1
#
_cell.length_a   1.000
_cell.length_b   1.000
_cell.length_c   1.000
_cell.angle_alpha   90.00
_cell.angle_beta   90.00
_cell.angle_gamma   90.00
#
_symmetry.space_group_name_H-M   'P 1'
#
loop_
_entity.id
_entity.type
_entity.pdbx_description
1 polymer ?
#
loop_
_entity_poly.entity_id
_entity_poly.type
_entity_poly.pdbx_seq_one_letter_code
_entity_poly.pdbx_strand_id
1 'polypeptide(L)'
;GSSSSIVFCNHRDAADRVGALLAEKGLYNEVFHGGMEQPDREKALYKFRNGSCHVLVSTDLAARGLDIPEVEHIIHYHLPVNEEAFTHRNGRTARWDASGTSYIILHAEEACPTYVPEDTEVYQLPDNPARPPQPLWATIYIGKGKKDKLNKIDIVGFLYKKGNLGKEDVGRVDVKEHYAFVAVRRSKIKQLFTLIQGEKIKGMKTLIEEAK
;
A
#
# COMPACT_ATOMS: atom_id res chain seq x y z
N GLY A 1 7.92 -4.35 -6.84
CA GLY A 1 7.47 -3.20 -7.67
C GLY A 1 6.16 -3.51 -8.39
N SER A 2 6.06 -4.67 -9.04
CA SER A 2 4.80 -5.23 -9.58
C SER A 2 3.97 -5.99 -8.55
N SER A 3 4.62 -6.49 -7.50
CA SER A 3 4.04 -7.27 -6.41
C SER A 3 4.07 -6.50 -5.09
N SER A 4 3.22 -6.90 -4.14
CA SER A 4 3.17 -6.31 -2.79
C SER A 4 4.50 -6.51 -2.06
N SER A 5 5.06 -5.42 -1.55
CA SER A 5 6.38 -5.40 -0.91
C SER A 5 6.39 -4.49 0.30
N ILE A 6 7.02 -4.92 1.39
CA ILE A 6 7.29 -4.06 2.55
C ILE A 6 8.78 -3.82 2.65
N VAL A 7 9.16 -2.55 2.69
CA VAL A 7 10.53 -2.11 2.93
C VAL A 7 10.65 -1.66 4.38
N PHE A 8 11.45 -2.37 5.17
CA PHE A 8 11.64 -2.08 6.58
C PHE A 8 12.86 -1.18 6.82
N CYS A 9 12.61 -0.07 7.52
CA CYS A 9 13.61 0.87 8.00
C CYS A 9 13.58 0.95 9.52
N ASN A 10 14.75 1.08 10.17
CA ASN A 10 14.83 1.20 11.63
C ASN A 10 14.37 2.58 12.16
N HIS A 11 14.42 3.63 11.33
CA HIS A 11 14.15 5.02 11.72
C HIS A 11 13.03 5.64 10.88
N ARG A 12 12.25 6.55 11.47
CA ARG A 12 11.15 7.27 10.80
C ARG A 12 11.67 8.10 9.65
N ASP A 13 12.67 8.93 9.91
CA ASP A 13 13.30 9.78 8.89
C ASP A 13 13.90 8.98 7.73
N ALA A 14 14.36 7.75 8.00
CA ALA A 14 14.85 6.86 6.95
C ALA A 14 13.69 6.35 6.08
N ALA A 15 12.56 5.98 6.68
CA ALA A 15 11.37 5.57 5.94
C ALA A 15 10.83 6.72 5.07
N ASP A 16 10.80 7.95 5.58
CA ASP A 16 10.42 9.13 4.80
C ASP A 16 11.37 9.37 3.62
N ARG A 17 12.69 9.34 3.85
CA ARG A 17 13.69 9.51 2.78
C ARG A 17 13.60 8.42 1.72
N VAL A 18 13.43 7.17 2.12
CA VAL A 18 13.29 6.04 1.19
C VAL A 18 12.00 6.18 0.39
N GLY A 19 10.87 6.53 1.03
CA GLY A 19 9.60 6.75 0.32
C GLY A 19 9.68 7.89 -0.70
N ALA A 20 10.30 9.01 -0.32
CA ALA A 20 10.53 10.15 -1.22
C ALA A 20 11.42 9.77 -2.41
N LEU A 21 12.52 9.04 -2.17
CA LEU A 21 13.40 8.55 -3.24
C LEU A 21 12.65 7.64 -4.22
N LEU A 22 11.86 6.69 -3.71
CA LEU A 22 11.06 5.80 -4.54
C LEU A 22 10.05 6.56 -5.38
N ALA A 23 9.40 7.58 -4.80
CA ALA A 23 8.45 8.43 -5.52
C ALA A 23 9.14 9.25 -6.62
N GLU A 24 10.31 9.81 -6.36
CA GLU A 24 11.13 10.53 -7.34
C GLU A 24 11.52 9.62 -8.52
N LYS A 25 11.83 8.34 -8.24
CA LYS A 25 12.08 7.32 -9.28
C LYS A 25 10.82 6.82 -9.99
N GLY A 26 9.64 7.33 -9.63
CA GLY A 26 8.36 6.98 -10.25
C GLY A 26 7.74 5.69 -9.73
N LEU A 27 8.19 5.17 -8.58
CA LEU A 27 7.57 4.01 -7.93
C LEU A 27 6.45 4.45 -6.99
N TYR A 28 5.27 3.87 -7.20
CA TYR A 28 4.13 4.05 -6.32
C TYR A 28 4.35 3.34 -5.00
N ASN A 29 4.54 4.14 -3.96
CA ASN A 29 4.82 3.68 -2.61
C ASN A 29 4.05 4.52 -1.59
N GLU A 30 3.92 3.99 -0.38
CA GLU A 30 3.41 4.70 0.78
C GLU A 30 4.37 4.55 1.94
N VAL A 31 4.49 5.60 2.76
CA VAL A 31 5.23 5.54 4.03
C VAL A 31 4.26 5.19 5.15
N PHE A 32 4.74 4.44 6.14
CA PHE A 32 3.96 4.05 7.30
C PHE A 32 4.81 3.98 8.57
N HIS A 33 4.68 4.98 9.45
CA HIS A 33 5.36 4.95 10.75
C HIS A 33 4.62 5.70 11.85
N GLY A 34 5.05 5.52 13.11
CA GLY A 34 4.39 6.10 14.29
C GLY A 34 4.46 7.64 14.40
N GLY A 35 5.23 8.32 13.55
CA GLY A 35 5.21 9.79 13.46
C GLY A 35 4.14 10.38 12.53
N MET A 36 3.34 9.54 11.85
CA MET A 36 2.29 10.00 10.94
C MET A 36 0.97 10.20 11.67
N GLU A 37 0.18 11.17 11.20
CA GLU A 37 -1.19 11.38 11.64
C GLU A 37 -2.07 10.16 11.30
N GLN A 38 -3.06 9.90 12.16
CA GLN A 38 -3.94 8.74 12.02
C GLN A 38 -4.66 8.67 10.64
N PRO A 39 -5.19 9.77 10.07
CA PRO A 39 -5.81 9.73 8.75
C PRO A 39 -4.83 9.34 7.62
N ASP A 40 -3.58 9.80 7.70
CA ASP A 40 -2.57 9.47 6.69
C ASP A 40 -2.12 8.01 6.80
N ARG A 41 -1.97 7.50 8.03
CA ARG A 41 -1.72 6.06 8.26
C ARG A 41 -2.82 5.19 7.65
N GLU A 42 -4.07 5.57 7.88
CA GLU A 42 -5.23 4.85 7.32
C GLU A 42 -5.21 4.86 5.80
N LYS A 43 -5.04 6.04 5.20
CA LYS A 43 -4.95 6.21 3.75
C LYS A 43 -3.83 5.37 3.13
N ALA A 44 -2.62 5.43 3.68
CA ALA A 44 -1.46 4.63 3.25
C ALA A 44 -1.80 3.13 3.26
N LEU A 45 -2.40 2.66 4.35
CA LEU A 45 -2.78 1.26 4.50
C LEU A 45 -3.84 0.83 3.48
N TYR A 46 -4.87 1.65 3.21
CA TYR A 46 -5.88 1.30 2.19
C TYR A 46 -5.30 1.28 0.78
N LYS A 47 -4.46 2.26 0.42
CA LYS A 47 -3.78 2.30 -0.88
C LYS A 47 -2.92 1.05 -1.09
N PHE A 48 -2.24 0.58 -0.05
CA PHE A 48 -1.47 -0.66 -0.10
C PHE A 48 -2.37 -1.89 -0.23
N ARG A 49 -3.38 -2.01 0.65
CA ARG A 49 -4.30 -3.16 0.71
C ARG A 49 -5.11 -3.39 -0.55
N ASN A 50 -5.40 -2.32 -1.29
CA ASN A 50 -6.20 -2.40 -2.50
C ASN A 50 -5.35 -2.40 -3.79
N GLY A 51 -4.02 -2.41 -3.65
CA GLY A 51 -3.09 -2.44 -4.78
C GLY A 51 -3.01 -1.14 -5.56
N SER A 52 -3.35 0.00 -4.96
CA SER A 52 -3.10 1.34 -5.54
C SER A 52 -1.67 1.81 -5.36
N CYS A 53 -0.93 1.19 -4.44
CA CYS A 53 0.52 1.15 -4.39
C CYS A 53 0.97 -0.28 -4.10
N HIS A 54 2.19 -0.62 -4.55
CA HIS A 54 2.74 -1.97 -4.37
C HIS A 54 3.84 -2.01 -3.30
N VAL A 55 4.33 -0.86 -2.85
CA VAL A 55 5.42 -0.76 -1.88
C VAL A 55 4.95 0.00 -0.65
N LEU A 56 5.16 -0.58 0.53
CA LEU A 56 4.95 0.07 1.82
C LEU A 56 6.29 0.21 2.52
N VAL A 57 6.74 1.43 2.77
CA VAL A 57 7.97 1.71 3.51
C VAL A 57 7.60 1.92 4.97
N SER A 58 8.07 1.06 5.87
CA SER A 58 7.59 1.04 7.26
C SER A 58 8.71 0.85 8.28
N THR A 59 8.42 1.26 9.51
CA THR A 59 9.22 0.90 10.70
C THR A 59 8.66 -0.34 11.39
N ASP A 60 9.49 -1.04 12.19
CA ASP A 60 9.06 -2.23 12.94
C ASP A 60 7.90 -1.95 13.89
N LEU A 61 8.00 -0.86 14.66
CA LEU A 61 6.99 -0.48 15.64
C LEU A 61 5.63 -0.24 14.99
N ALA A 62 5.64 0.35 13.80
CA ALA A 62 4.42 0.69 13.09
C ALA A 62 3.79 -0.54 12.41
N ALA A 63 4.58 -1.50 11.92
CA ALA A 63 4.06 -2.69 11.27
C ALA A 63 3.49 -3.74 12.25
N ARG A 64 3.77 -3.62 13.56
CA ARG A 64 3.24 -4.52 14.59
C ARG A 64 1.76 -4.22 14.87
N GLY A 65 0.96 -5.28 15.00
CA GLY A 65 -0.45 -5.17 15.40
C GLY A 65 -1.43 -4.64 14.34
N LEU A 66 -0.99 -4.46 13.09
CA LEU A 66 -1.85 -4.06 11.99
C LEU A 66 -2.29 -5.24 11.13
N ASP A 67 -3.51 -5.12 10.61
CA ASP A 67 -4.08 -5.94 9.53
C ASP A 67 -3.48 -5.52 8.17
N ILE A 68 -2.14 -5.61 8.08
CA ILE A 68 -1.40 -5.52 6.83
C ILE A 68 -1.54 -6.89 6.15
N PRO A 69 -1.99 -6.94 4.89
CA PRO A 69 -2.16 -8.18 4.16
C PRO A 69 -0.80 -8.86 4.00
N GLU A 70 -0.83 -10.17 3.78
CA GLU A 70 0.36 -10.90 3.39
C GLU A 70 0.98 -10.31 2.12
N VAL A 71 2.31 -10.27 2.08
CA VAL A 71 3.06 -9.66 0.99
C VAL A 71 4.01 -10.65 0.35
N GLU A 72 4.30 -10.47 -0.94
CA GLU A 72 5.20 -11.36 -1.67
C GLU A 72 6.67 -11.10 -1.32
N HIS A 73 7.01 -9.85 -0.97
CA HIS A 73 8.40 -9.49 -0.70
C HIS A 73 8.58 -8.69 0.60
N ILE A 74 9.59 -9.08 1.36
CA ILE A 74 10.11 -8.31 2.50
C ILE A 74 11.49 -7.80 2.11
N ILE A 75 11.74 -6.51 2.29
CA ILE A 75 13.03 -5.89 2.02
C ILE A 75 13.53 -5.28 3.33
N HIS A 76 14.63 -5.79 3.85
CA HIS A 76 15.34 -5.22 4.99
C HIS A 76 16.28 -4.14 4.46
N TYR A 77 15.80 -2.89 4.39
CA TYR A 77 16.65 -1.75 4.00
C TYR A 77 17.69 -1.44 5.08
N HIS A 78 17.28 -1.51 6.35
CA HIS A 78 18.21 -1.61 7.47
C HIS A 78 18.12 -2.99 8.09
N LEU A 79 19.25 -3.53 8.53
CA LEU A 79 19.30 -4.76 9.28
C LEU A 79 18.37 -4.70 10.50
N PRO A 80 17.60 -5.76 10.78
CA PRO A 80 16.86 -5.89 12.03
C PRO A 80 17.79 -5.76 13.23
N VAL A 81 17.28 -5.14 14.30
CA VAL A 81 18.04 -4.96 15.55
C VAL A 81 18.38 -6.29 16.25
N ASN A 82 17.61 -7.35 15.97
CA ASN A 82 17.81 -8.70 16.51
C ASN A 82 17.02 -9.74 15.68
N GLU A 83 17.25 -11.02 16.00
CA GLU A 83 16.57 -12.18 15.38
C GLU A 83 15.05 -12.15 15.55
N GLU A 84 14.56 -11.67 16.69
CA GLU A 84 13.13 -11.55 16.96
C GLU A 84 12.48 -10.55 15.98
N ALA A 85 13.13 -9.42 15.73
CA ALA A 85 12.68 -8.44 14.73
C ALA A 85 12.77 -9.02 13.32
N PHE A 86 13.83 -9.76 12.99
CA PHE A 86 13.95 -10.46 11.69
C PHE A 86 12.77 -11.41 11.46
N THR A 87 12.48 -12.27 12.44
CA THR A 87 11.35 -13.21 12.41
C THR A 87 10.02 -12.49 12.28
N HIS A 88 9.82 -11.39 13.02
CA HIS A 88 8.58 -10.60 12.95
C HIS A 88 8.37 -9.90 11.59
N ARG A 89 9.44 -9.41 10.96
CA ARG A 89 9.39 -8.84 9.61
C ARG A 89 9.04 -9.91 8.58
N ASN A 90 9.74 -11.05 8.62
CA ASN A 90 9.52 -12.15 7.69
C ASN A 90 8.16 -12.83 7.88
N GLY A 91 7.61 -12.83 9.10
CA GLY A 91 6.25 -13.34 9.36
C GLY A 91 5.12 -12.56 8.70
N ARG A 92 5.43 -11.54 7.87
CA ARG A 92 4.51 -10.80 7.00
C ARG A 92 4.43 -11.36 5.58
N THR A 93 5.27 -12.35 5.27
CA THR A 93 5.24 -13.12 4.04
C THR A 93 5.10 -14.62 4.37
N ALA A 94 4.78 -15.44 3.37
CA ALA A 94 4.77 -16.91 3.42
C ALA A 94 4.13 -17.55 4.67
N ARG A 95 2.82 -17.35 4.88
CA ARG A 95 2.02 -18.12 5.86
C ARG A 95 1.31 -19.29 5.16
N TRP A 96 1.41 -20.49 5.74
CA TRP A 96 0.87 -21.75 5.19
C TRP A 96 1.45 -22.13 3.80
N ASP A 97 0.68 -21.95 2.74
CA ASP A 97 0.97 -22.41 1.35
C ASP A 97 1.49 -21.28 0.44
N ALA A 98 1.62 -20.06 0.97
CA ALA A 98 2.09 -18.92 0.20
C ALA A 98 3.63 -18.91 0.08
N SER A 99 4.13 -18.61 -1.11
CA SER A 99 5.56 -18.36 -1.33
C SER A 99 5.87 -16.87 -1.19
N GLY A 100 7.00 -16.58 -0.56
CA GLY A 100 7.41 -15.23 -0.22
C GLY A 100 8.92 -15.14 -0.21
N THR A 101 9.47 -13.99 -0.56
CA THR A 101 10.93 -13.78 -0.61
C THR A 101 11.33 -12.64 0.30
N SER A 102 12.31 -12.90 1.17
CA SER A 102 12.94 -11.86 1.99
C SER A 102 14.29 -11.50 1.41
N TYR A 103 14.55 -10.21 1.28
CA TYR A 103 15.81 -9.65 0.79
C TYR A 103 16.44 -8.80 1.87
N ILE A 104 17.75 -8.91 2.03
CA ILE A 104 18.54 -8.06 2.91
C ILE A 104 19.45 -7.20 2.07
N ILE A 105 19.42 -5.89 2.32
CA ILE A 105 20.41 -4.97 1.79
C ILE A 105 21.52 -4.86 2.83
N LEU A 106 22.73 -5.26 2.46
CA LEU A 106 23.90 -5.20 3.31
C LEU A 106 24.89 -4.17 2.73
N HIS A 107 25.31 -3.20 3.55
CA HIS A 107 26.39 -2.30 3.17
C HIS A 107 27.75 -3.03 3.23
N ALA A 108 28.73 -2.58 2.45
CA ALA A 108 30.05 -3.23 2.37
C ALA A 108 30.81 -3.30 3.70
N GLU A 109 30.46 -2.42 4.65
CA GLU A 109 31.06 -2.36 6.00
C GLU A 109 30.25 -3.13 7.05
N GLU A 110 29.05 -3.61 6.70
CA GLU A 110 28.20 -4.38 7.62
C GLU A 110 28.55 -5.86 7.56
N ALA A 111 28.62 -6.51 8.72
CA ALA A 111 28.71 -7.96 8.79
C ALA A 111 27.31 -8.57 8.64
N CYS A 112 27.22 -9.68 7.90
CA CYS A 112 25.99 -10.46 7.84
C CYS A 112 25.63 -10.97 9.25
N PRO A 113 24.41 -10.70 9.77
CA PRO A 113 24.02 -11.16 11.09
C PRO A 113 23.93 -12.69 11.18
N THR A 114 24.23 -13.25 12.34
CA THR A 114 24.20 -14.71 12.59
C THR A 114 22.81 -15.36 12.47
N TYR A 115 21.75 -14.55 12.54
CA TYR A 115 20.36 -15.01 12.36
C TYR A 115 19.94 -15.10 10.89
N VAL A 116 20.79 -14.67 9.96
CA VAL A 116 20.59 -14.86 8.52
C VAL A 116 21.19 -16.23 8.15
N PRO A 117 20.44 -17.11 7.45
CA PRO A 117 20.96 -18.41 7.04
C PRO A 117 22.26 -18.30 6.23
N GLU A 118 23.25 -19.13 6.54
CA GLU A 118 24.56 -19.12 5.85
C GLU A 118 24.45 -19.46 4.36
N ASP A 119 23.42 -20.20 3.97
CA ASP A 119 23.10 -20.57 2.59
C ASP A 119 22.29 -19.50 1.83
N THR A 120 22.11 -18.30 2.40
CA THR A 120 21.43 -17.19 1.74
C THR A 120 22.18 -16.78 0.46
N GLU A 121 21.50 -16.90 -0.68
CA GLU A 121 22.07 -16.55 -1.98
C GLU A 121 22.26 -15.03 -2.14
N VAL A 122 23.41 -14.64 -2.72
CA VAL A 122 23.65 -13.25 -3.11
C VAL A 122 22.91 -12.95 -4.40
N TYR A 123 21.87 -12.13 -4.32
CA TYR A 123 21.12 -11.69 -5.49
C TYR A 123 21.88 -10.59 -6.25
N GLN A 124 22.32 -10.91 -7.47
CA GLN A 124 22.95 -9.93 -8.37
C GLN A 124 21.87 -9.08 -9.04
N LEU A 125 21.90 -7.77 -8.80
CA LEU A 125 20.98 -6.84 -9.46
C LEU A 125 21.30 -6.77 -10.97
N PRO A 126 20.28 -6.78 -11.85
CA PRO A 126 20.51 -6.58 -13.27
C PRO A 126 21.00 -5.15 -13.54
N ASP A 127 21.90 -4.97 -14.52
CA ASP A 127 22.48 -3.67 -14.87
C ASP A 127 21.42 -2.62 -15.26
N ASN A 128 20.33 -3.06 -15.88
CA ASN A 128 19.21 -2.21 -16.28
C ASN A 128 17.88 -2.88 -15.89
N PRO A 129 17.42 -2.74 -14.63
CA PRO A 129 16.18 -3.34 -14.19
C PRO A 129 15.01 -2.71 -14.96
N ALA A 130 14.08 -3.56 -15.41
CA ALA A 130 12.83 -3.07 -16.00
C ALA A 130 12.09 -2.18 -15.00
N ARG A 131 11.55 -1.05 -15.48
CA ARG A 131 10.72 -0.20 -14.63
C ARG A 131 9.46 -0.98 -14.23
N PRO A 132 9.08 -0.97 -12.94
CA PRO A 132 7.86 -1.63 -12.53
C PRO A 132 6.64 -0.99 -13.22
N PRO A 133 5.61 -1.78 -13.56
CA PRO A 133 4.39 -1.24 -14.12
C PRO A 133 3.70 -0.32 -13.09
N GLN A 134 2.88 0.60 -13.59
CA GLN A 134 2.03 1.39 -12.70
C GLN A 134 0.96 0.50 -12.06
N PRO A 135 0.52 0.80 -10.83
CA PRO A 135 -0.56 0.07 -10.20
C PRO A 135 -1.84 0.18 -11.02
N LEU A 136 -2.52 -0.96 -11.20
CA LEU A 136 -3.79 -1.06 -11.92
C LEU A 136 -4.89 -0.22 -11.26
N TRP A 137 -4.81 -0.09 -9.93
CA TRP A 137 -5.79 0.61 -9.11
C TRP A 137 -5.30 2.00 -8.73
N ALA A 138 -6.26 2.88 -8.52
CA ALA A 138 -6.09 4.15 -7.82
C ALA A 138 -7.21 4.25 -6.77
N THR A 139 -6.86 4.76 -5.58
CA THR A 139 -7.80 4.89 -4.49
C THR A 139 -8.52 6.23 -4.57
N ILE A 140 -9.84 6.22 -4.48
CA ILE A 140 -10.64 7.41 -4.22
C ILE A 140 -11.11 7.42 -2.76
N TYR A 141 -11.13 8.61 -2.18
CA TYR A 141 -11.73 8.91 -0.89
C TYR A 141 -13.17 9.41 -1.10
N ILE A 142 -14.09 8.92 -0.28
CA ILE A 142 -15.48 9.38 -0.21
C ILE A 142 -15.72 9.87 1.22
N GLY A 143 -16.02 11.15 1.39
CA GLY A 143 -16.20 11.80 2.70
C GLY A 143 -17.50 11.47 3.43
N LYS A 144 -18.07 10.28 3.16
CA LYS A 144 -19.30 9.76 3.76
C LYS A 144 -19.18 8.27 4.03
N GLY A 145 -19.75 7.81 5.15
CA GLY A 145 -19.63 6.43 5.61
C GLY A 145 -20.94 5.83 6.16
N LYS A 146 -20.80 4.80 7.00
CA LYS A 146 -21.92 4.06 7.60
C LYS A 146 -22.86 4.96 8.42
N LYS A 147 -22.32 5.91 9.20
CA LYS A 147 -23.12 6.87 9.99
C LYS A 147 -23.89 7.86 9.12
N ASP A 148 -23.44 8.07 7.88
CA ASP A 148 -24.18 8.82 6.86
C ASP A 148 -25.17 7.95 6.08
N LYS A 149 -25.47 6.73 6.56
CA LYS A 149 -26.35 5.75 5.90
C LYS A 149 -25.85 5.32 4.52
N LEU A 150 -24.54 5.38 4.30
CA LEU A 150 -23.89 4.91 3.09
C LEU A 150 -23.30 3.51 3.31
N ASN A 151 -23.62 2.58 2.42
CA ASN A 151 -23.06 1.22 2.44
C ASN A 151 -22.29 0.91 1.14
N LYS A 152 -21.67 -0.28 1.09
CA LYS A 152 -20.89 -0.73 -0.07
C LYS A 152 -21.71 -0.77 -1.37
N ILE A 153 -22.96 -1.25 -1.30
CA ILE A 153 -23.84 -1.39 -2.47
C ILE A 153 -24.19 -0.02 -3.04
N ASP A 154 -24.45 0.96 -2.17
CA ASP A 154 -24.76 2.33 -2.56
C ASP A 154 -23.60 2.98 -3.32
N ILE A 155 -22.37 2.81 -2.80
CA ILE A 155 -21.15 3.34 -3.41
C ILE A 155 -20.90 2.67 -4.78
N VAL A 156 -20.93 1.34 -4.83
CA VAL A 156 -20.70 0.60 -6.07
C VAL A 156 -21.78 0.93 -7.11
N GLY A 157 -23.04 1.01 -6.70
CA GLY A 157 -24.15 1.37 -7.58
C GLY A 157 -24.03 2.80 -8.13
N PHE A 158 -23.54 3.75 -7.32
CA PHE A 158 -23.23 5.10 -7.78
C PHE A 158 -22.10 5.10 -8.81
N LEU A 159 -21.00 4.39 -8.54
CA LEU A 159 -19.86 4.29 -9.46
C LEU A 159 -20.24 3.66 -10.80
N TYR A 160 -21.10 2.64 -10.81
CA TYR A 160 -21.58 2.04 -12.05
C TYR A 160 -22.50 3.00 -12.82
N LYS A 161 -23.51 3.57 -12.16
CA LYS A 161 -24.55 4.37 -12.83
C LYS A 161 -24.11 5.77 -13.22
N LYS A 162 -23.34 6.44 -12.36
CA LYS A 162 -22.91 7.83 -12.52
C LYS A 162 -21.47 7.93 -12.99
N GLY A 163 -20.61 6.99 -12.58
CA GLY A 163 -19.21 6.94 -13.01
C GLY A 163 -18.98 6.17 -14.32
N ASN A 164 -20.00 5.51 -14.87
CA ASN A 164 -19.89 4.63 -16.04
C ASN A 164 -18.76 3.59 -15.90
N LEU A 165 -18.66 2.97 -14.73
CA LEU A 165 -17.66 1.94 -14.42
C LEU A 165 -18.25 0.53 -14.53
N GLY A 166 -17.44 -0.39 -15.06
CA GLY A 166 -17.73 -1.83 -15.04
C GLY A 166 -17.41 -2.50 -13.70
N LYS A 167 -17.77 -3.77 -13.56
CA LYS A 167 -17.45 -4.59 -12.37
C LYS A 167 -15.94 -4.76 -12.20
N GLU A 168 -15.23 -4.88 -13.32
CA GLU A 168 -13.79 -4.97 -13.45
C GLU A 168 -13.07 -3.65 -13.14
N ASP A 169 -13.80 -2.52 -13.17
CA ASP A 169 -13.24 -1.20 -12.92
C ASP A 169 -13.31 -0.79 -11.44
N VAL A 170 -14.03 -1.56 -10.60
CA VAL A 170 -14.18 -1.28 -9.17
C VAL A 170 -13.59 -2.44 -8.36
N GLY A 171 -12.54 -2.14 -7.61
CA GLY A 171 -11.83 -3.08 -6.77
C GLY A 171 -12.38 -3.12 -5.34
N ARG A 172 -11.47 -3.22 -4.38
CA ARG A 172 -11.78 -3.24 -2.94
C ARG A 172 -12.53 -1.97 -2.51
N VAL A 173 -13.55 -2.14 -1.68
CA VAL A 173 -14.38 -1.06 -1.10
C VAL A 173 -14.39 -1.22 0.41
N ASP A 174 -13.80 -0.26 1.12
CA ASP A 174 -13.75 -0.22 2.58
C ASP A 174 -14.60 0.95 3.08
N VAL A 175 -15.76 0.66 3.69
CA VAL A 175 -16.69 1.67 4.23
C VAL A 175 -16.50 1.78 5.74
N LYS A 176 -16.12 2.96 6.20
CA LYS A 176 -15.90 3.31 7.62
C LYS A 176 -17.08 4.08 8.17
N GLU A 177 -16.98 4.53 9.41
CA GLU A 177 -18.09 5.23 10.07
C GLU A 177 -18.45 6.53 9.34
N HIS A 178 -17.46 7.33 8.98
CA HIS A 178 -17.65 8.68 8.44
C HIS A 178 -17.12 8.86 7.01
N TYR A 179 -16.42 7.87 6.47
CA TYR A 179 -15.82 7.94 5.15
C TYR A 179 -15.73 6.56 4.50
N ALA A 180 -15.32 6.48 3.24
CA ALA A 180 -15.01 5.25 2.56
C ALA A 180 -13.80 5.41 1.63
N PHE A 181 -13.09 4.32 1.40
CA PHE A 181 -12.06 4.21 0.38
C PHE A 181 -12.46 3.17 -0.66
N VAL A 182 -12.23 3.49 -1.94
CA VAL A 182 -12.58 2.61 -3.06
C VAL A 182 -11.41 2.55 -4.04
N ALA A 183 -10.98 1.34 -4.39
CA ALA A 183 -10.10 1.15 -5.54
C ALA A 183 -10.91 1.24 -6.83
N VAL A 184 -10.44 2.08 -7.75
CA VAL A 184 -10.97 2.23 -9.11
C VAL A 184 -9.85 2.00 -10.11
N ARG A 185 -10.16 1.46 -11.29
CA ARG A 185 -9.18 1.30 -12.37
C ARG A 185 -8.51 2.64 -12.66
N ARG A 186 -7.19 2.69 -12.54
CA ARG A 186 -6.41 3.94 -12.69
C ARG A 186 -6.68 4.63 -14.02
N SER A 187 -6.83 3.87 -15.09
CA SER A 187 -7.15 4.39 -16.44
C SER A 187 -8.51 5.10 -16.53
N LYS A 188 -9.44 4.83 -15.61
CA LYS A 188 -10.80 5.39 -15.59
C LYS A 188 -10.95 6.63 -14.70
N ILE A 189 -9.94 6.97 -13.89
CA ILE A 189 -10.03 8.05 -12.89
C ILE A 189 -10.43 9.40 -13.50
N LYS A 190 -9.81 9.81 -14.61
CA LYS A 190 -10.12 11.09 -15.26
C LYS A 190 -11.57 11.15 -15.77
N GLN A 191 -12.02 10.07 -16.41
CA GLN A 191 -13.39 9.94 -16.89
C GLN A 191 -14.38 9.95 -15.71
N LEU A 192 -14.09 9.17 -14.66
CA LEU A 192 -14.91 9.08 -13.46
C LEU A 192 -15.17 10.47 -12.88
N PHE A 193 -14.13 11.25 -12.59
CA PHE A 193 -14.27 12.58 -11.99
C PHE A 193 -15.03 13.57 -12.88
N THR A 194 -14.91 13.43 -14.19
CA THR A 194 -15.69 14.24 -15.14
C THR A 194 -17.19 13.91 -15.05
N LEU A 195 -17.53 12.61 -14.98
CA LEU A 195 -18.93 12.16 -15.00
C LEU A 195 -19.66 12.36 -13.66
N ILE A 196 -18.96 12.21 -12.54
CA ILE A 196 -19.58 12.34 -11.21
C ILE A 196 -19.63 13.78 -10.71
N GLN A 197 -19.18 14.75 -11.50
CA GLN A 197 -19.17 16.15 -11.12
C GLN A 197 -20.60 16.65 -10.88
N GLY A 198 -20.89 17.09 -9.65
CA GLY A 198 -22.22 17.56 -9.25
C GLY A 198 -23.23 16.43 -8.97
N GLU A 199 -22.87 15.18 -9.21
CA GLU A 199 -23.71 14.03 -8.91
C GLU A 199 -23.78 13.76 -7.41
N LYS A 200 -24.88 13.12 -6.98
CA LYS A 200 -25.17 12.86 -5.57
C LYS A 200 -25.26 11.37 -5.29
N ILE A 201 -24.66 10.93 -4.19
CA ILE A 201 -24.81 9.55 -3.72
C ILE A 201 -26.04 9.51 -2.81
N LYS A 202 -27.10 8.79 -3.22
CA LYS A 202 -28.40 8.76 -2.52
C LYS A 202 -28.98 10.15 -2.24
N GLY A 203 -28.84 11.06 -3.19
CA GLY A 203 -29.34 12.44 -3.03
C GLY A 203 -28.51 13.32 -2.07
N MET A 204 -27.41 12.80 -1.52
CA MET A 204 -26.48 13.56 -0.67
C MET A 204 -25.31 14.10 -1.49
N LYS A 205 -24.94 15.37 -1.24
CA LYS A 205 -23.69 15.93 -1.74
C LYS A 205 -22.54 15.35 -0.91
N THR A 206 -21.55 14.80 -1.60
CA THR A 206 -20.44 14.06 -0.98
C THR A 206 -19.13 14.54 -1.58
N LEU A 207 -18.12 14.77 -0.73
CA LEU A 207 -16.76 14.98 -1.18
C LEU A 207 -16.23 13.66 -1.74
N ILE A 208 -15.78 13.68 -3.00
CA ILE A 208 -15.13 12.55 -3.65
C ILE A 208 -13.85 13.09 -4.29
N GLU A 209 -12.72 12.52 -3.93
CA GLU A 209 -11.41 12.94 -4.42
C GLU A 209 -10.44 11.77 -4.52
N GLU A 210 -9.38 11.91 -5.30
CA GLU A 210 -8.32 10.91 -5.34
C GLU A 210 -7.54 10.97 -4.02
N ALA A 211 -7.32 9.81 -3.39
CA ALA A 211 -6.53 9.71 -2.18
C ALA A 211 -5.04 9.83 -2.54
N LYS A 212 -4.57 11.07 -2.67
CA LYS A 212 -3.17 11.40 -2.93
C LYS A 212 -2.31 11.11 -1.72
#